data_AF-I3U9P6-F1
#
_entry.id   AF-I3U9P6-F1
#
_cell.length_a   1.000
_cell.length_b   1.000
_cell.length_c   1.000
_cell.angle_alpha   90.00
_cell.angle_beta   90.00
_cell.angle_gamma   90.00
#
_symmetry.space_group_name_H-M   'P 1'
#
loop_
_entity.id
_entity.type
_entity.pdbx_description
1 polymer ?
#
loop_
_entity_poly.entity_id
_entity_poly.type
_entity_poly.pdbx_seq_one_letter_code
_entity_poly.pdbx_strand_id
1 'polypeptide(L)' 'MSLTVNSVTDNADGCEISINIIPHTLQVTTLKHLQKGTKVNLEIDMIARYVERMLK' A
#
# COMPACT_ATOMS: atom_id res chain seq x y z
N MET A 1 -6.51 -5.48 5.70
CA MET A 1 -5.80 -6.51 4.90
C MET A 1 -4.36 -6.08 4.81
N SER A 2 -3.40 -6.99 5.08
CA SER A 2 -1.97 -6.68 4.98
C SER A 2 -1.44 -7.10 3.61
N LEU A 3 -0.61 -6.27 2.98
CA LEU A 3 0.00 -6.48 1.68
C LEU A 3 1.47 -6.04 1.76
N THR A 4 2.33 -6.72 1.01
CA THR A 4 3.75 -6.38 0.94
C THR A 4 3.98 -5.33 -0.15
N VAL A 5 4.65 -4.25 0.21
CA VAL A 5 5.13 -3.23 -0.74
C VAL A 5 6.35 -3.75 -1.47
N ASN A 6 6.31 -3.72 -2.81
CA ASN A 6 7.41 -4.16 -3.67
C ASN A 6 8.34 -3.01 -4.04
N SER A 7 7.77 -1.85 -4.38
CA SER A 7 8.55 -0.65 -4.69
C SER A 7 7.78 0.61 -4.33
N VAL A 8 8.55 1.65 -4.03
CA VAL A 8 8.06 2.99 -3.73
C VAL A 8 8.85 3.95 -4.60
N THR A 9 8.18 4.90 -5.24
CA THR A 9 8.82 5.93 -6.06
C THR A 9 8.18 7.27 -5.75
N ASP A 10 8.99 8.19 -5.24
CA ASP A 10 8.56 9.56 -4.95
C ASP A 10 8.63 10.40 -6.23
N ASN A 11 7.52 11.08 -6.53
CA ASN A 11 7.36 11.99 -7.66
C ASN A 11 7.05 13.39 -7.11
N ALA A 12 7.21 14.42 -7.95
CA ALA A 12 6.95 15.81 -7.55
C ALA A 12 5.52 16.03 -7.01
N ASP A 13 4.55 15.25 -7.49
CA ASP A 13 3.13 15.35 -7.15
C ASP A 13 2.67 14.34 -6.07
N GLY A 14 3.55 13.47 -5.58
CA GLY A 14 3.18 12.46 -4.58
C GLY A 14 4.07 11.21 -4.57
N CYS A 15 3.52 10.10 -4.09
CA CYS A 15 4.24 8.84 -3.91
C CYS A 15 3.51 7.71 -4.64
N GLU A 16 4.21 6.99 -5.51
CA GLU A 16 3.70 5.81 -6.20
C GLU A 16 4.17 4.53 -5.47
N ILE A 17 3.23 3.66 -5.14
CA ILE A 17 3.47 2.41 -4.42
C ILE A 17 3.03 1.24 -5.30
N SER A 18 3.94 0.28 -5.52
CA SER A 18 3.63 -0.96 -6.22
C SER A 18 3.57 -2.14 -5.26
N ILE A 19 2.55 -2.99 -5.44
CA ILE A 19 2.32 -4.20 -4.66
C ILE A 19 2.09 -5.39 -5.60
N ASN A 20 2.51 -6.58 -5.18
CA ASN A 20 2.20 -7.82 -5.88
C ASN A 20 1.04 -8.53 -5.18
N ILE A 21 -0.01 -8.85 -5.94
CA ILE A 21 -1.21 -9.51 -5.41
C ILE A 21 -1.28 -10.92 -6.00
N ILE A 22 -1.33 -11.93 -5.13
CA ILE A 22 -1.55 -13.31 -5.57
C ILE A 22 -3.03 -13.55 -5.92
N PRO A 23 -3.35 -14.50 -6.83
CA PRO A 23 -4.71 -14.73 -7.29
C PRO A 23 -5.71 -15.00 -6.16
N HIS A 24 -5.29 -15.73 -5.12
CA HIS A 24 -6.16 -16.03 -3.97
C HIS A 24 -6.60 -14.75 -3.24
N THR A 25 -5.67 -13.84 -2.94
CA THR A 25 -5.96 -12.54 -2.31
C THR A 25 -6.91 -11.71 -3.17
N LEU A 26 -6.72 -11.70 -4.49
CA LEU A 26 -7.61 -10.99 -5.41
C LEU A 26 -9.03 -11.56 -5.40
N GLN A 27 -9.18 -12.89 -5.32
CA GLN A 27 -10.48 -13.57 -5.35
C GLN A 27 -11.32 -13.34 -4.09
N VAL A 28 -10.66 -13.37 -2.92
CA VAL A 28 -11.30 -13.31 -1.60
C VAL A 28 -11.45 -11.89 -1.05
N THR A 29 -11.00 -10.86 -1.79
CA THR A 29 -11.05 -9.46 -1.35
C THR A 29 -11.75 -8.57 -2.38
N THR A 30 -12.06 -7.34 -1.97
CA THR A 30 -12.69 -6.33 -2.85
C THR A 30 -11.74 -5.73 -3.87
N LEU A 31 -10.45 -6.08 -3.83
CA LEU A 31 -9.43 -5.56 -4.75
C LEU A 31 -9.75 -5.83 -6.23
N LYS A 32 -10.44 -6.94 -6.52
CA LYS A 32 -10.83 -7.31 -7.89
C LYS A 32 -11.79 -6.33 -8.57
N HIS A 33 -12.43 -5.47 -7.80
CA HIS A 33 -13.38 -4.47 -8.29
C HIS A 33 -12.78 -3.06 -8.36
N LEU A 34 -11.53 -2.88 -7.93
CA LEU A 34 -10.87 -1.58 -7.97
C LEU A 34 -10.56 -1.20 -9.42
N GLN A 35 -10.90 0.03 -9.77
CA GLN A 35 -10.56 0.64 -11.05
C GLN A 35 -9.58 1.79 -10.84
N LYS A 36 -8.87 2.19 -11.90
CA LYS A 36 -8.01 3.38 -11.86
C LYS A 36 -8.80 4.59 -11.35
N GLY A 37 -8.23 5.33 -10.40
CA GLY A 37 -8.88 6.46 -9.76
C GLY A 37 -9.75 6.12 -8.54
N THR A 38 -9.92 4.83 -8.20
CA THR A 38 -10.65 4.43 -6.99
C THR A 38 -9.85 4.82 -5.76
N LYS A 39 -10.48 5.54 -4.82
CA LYS A 39 -9.87 5.82 -3.53
C LYS A 39 -9.85 4.56 -2.67
N VAL A 40 -8.70 4.27 -2.08
CA VAL A 40 -8.52 3.17 -1.14
C VAL A 40 -8.07 3.72 0.20
N ASN A 41 -8.43 3.02 1.28
CA ASN A 41 -7.90 3.35 2.60
C ASN A 41 -6.48 2.78 2.70
N LEU A 42 -5.51 3.67 2.92
CA LEU A 42 -4.11 3.32 3.18
C LEU A 42 -3.85 3.45 4.68
N GLU A 43 -3.44 2.37 5.32
CA GLU A 43 -3.04 2.36 6.72
C GLU A 43 -1.54 2.06 6.79
N ILE A 44 -0.81 2.86 7.57
CA ILE A 44 0.65 2.76 7.72
C ILE A 44 0.93 1.75 8.84
N ASP A 45 1.92 0.90 8.65
CA ASP A 45 2.37 -0.02 9.69
C ASP A 45 2.79 0.75 10.95
N MET A 46 2.31 0.32 12.11
CA MET A 46 2.70 0.92 13.39
C MET A 46 4.21 0.91 13.57
N ILE A 47 4.91 -0.14 13.11
CA ILE A 47 6.37 -0.24 13.22
C ILE A 47 7.04 0.91 12.46
N ALA A 48 6.56 1.24 11.25
CA ALA A 48 7.10 2.36 10.48
C ALA A 48 6.94 3.69 11.22
N ARG A 49 5.81 3.90 11.92
CA ARG A 49 5.61 5.07 12.79
C ARG A 49 6.54 5.09 14.00
N TYR A 50 6.86 3.93 14.58
CA TYR A 50 7.81 3.86 15.70
C TYR A 50 9.24 4.14 15.23
N VAL A 51 9.64 3.61 14.08
CA VAL A 51 10.97 3.88 13.49
C VAL A 51 11.14 5.37 13.17
N GLU A 52 10.14 6.03 12.60
CA GLU A 52 10.18 7.50 12.37
C GLU A 52 10.41 8.27 13.67
N ARG A 53 9.80 7.84 14.78
CA ARG A 53 9.97 8.47 16.10
C ARG A 53 11.32 8.21 16.75
N MET A 54 11.97 7.09 16.45
CA MET A 54 13.30 6.75 17.00
C MET A 54 14.44 7.41 16.22
N LEU A 55 14.21 7.77 14.96
CA LEU A 55 15.16 8.48 14.09
C LEU A 55 15.06 10.02 14.22
N LYS A 56 14.03 10.51 14.92
CA LYS A 56 13.89 11.91 15.35
C LYS A 56 14.53 12.12 16.72
#